data_AF-A0A6J4HMA8-F1
#
_entry.id   AF-A0A6J4HMA8-F1
#
_cell.length_a   1.000
_cell.length_b   1.000
_cell.length_c   1.000
_cell.angle_alpha   90.00
_cell.angle_beta   90.00
_cell.angle_gamma   90.00
#
_symmetry.space_group_name_H-M   'P 1'
#
loop_
_entity.id
_entity.type
_entity.pdbx_description
1 polymer ?
#
loop_
_entity_poly.entity_id
_entity_poly.type
_entity_poly.pdbx_seq_one_letter_code
_entity_poly.pdbx_strand_id
1 'polypeptide(L)' 'RAKTGSVQQTRALSGYLTTAGGRQVVFALIVNSDPVPPAVIAAMDNVVSTMAASRG' A
#
# COMPACT_ATOMS: atom_id res chain seq x y z
N ARG A 1 4.60 -10.28 1.70
CA ARG A 1 4.25 -10.15 3.15
C ARG A 1 4.34 -8.67 3.49
N ALA A 2 3.26 -8.07 3.98
CA ALA A 2 3.22 -6.66 4.34
C ALA A 2 2.79 -6.53 5.81
N LYS A 3 3.29 -5.49 6.49
CA LYS A 3 2.92 -5.17 7.87
C LYS A 3 2.01 -3.95 7.83
N THR A 4 0.76 -4.11 8.28
CA THR A 4 -0.16 -2.99 8.50
C THR A 4 0.05 -2.41 9.89
N GLY A 5 0.09 -1.08 9.99
CA GLY A 5 0.14 -0.34 11.25
C GLY A 5 -0.83 0.85 11.18
N SER A 6 -1.79 0.91 12.10
CA SER A 6 -2.73 2.03 12.20
C SER A 6 -2.45 2.79 13.48
N VAL A 7 -2.09 4.07 13.37
CA VAL A 7 -2.00 5.01 14.49
C VAL A 7 -3.14 6.01 14.30
N GLN A 8 -3.81 6.47 15.36
CA GLN A 8 -4.92 7.44 15.21
C GLN A 8 -4.44 8.64 14.37
N GLN A 9 -5.20 8.96 13.31
CA GLN A 9 -4.96 10.03 12.32
C GLN A 9 -3.86 9.82 11.26
N THR A 10 -3.08 8.73 11.32
CA THR A 10 -2.07 8.40 10.30
C THR A 10 -2.14 6.91 9.94
N ARG A 11 -2.36 6.63 8.65
CA ARG A 11 -2.31 5.27 8.11
C ARG A 11 -0.99 5.05 7.39
N ALA A 12 -0.32 3.94 7.72
CA ALA A 12 0.89 3.52 7.04
C ALA A 12 0.79 2.06 6.59
N LEU A 13 1.22 1.80 5.36
CA LEU A 13 1.32 0.46 4.79
C LEU A 13 2.69 0.31 4.13
N SER A 14 3.50 -0.58 4.66
CA SER A 14 4.83 -0.86 4.13
C SER A 14 5.06 -2.36 3.99
N GLY A 15 5.81 -2.75 2.96
CA GLY A 15 6.15 -4.13 2.76
C GLY A 15 6.90 -4.42 1.48
N TYR A 16 6.91 -5.70 1.17
CA TYR A 16 7.54 -6.25 -0.02
C TYR A 16 6.47 -6.94 -0.86
N LEU A 17 6.52 -6.71 -2.16
CA LEU A 17 5.71 -7.43 -3.14
C LEU A 17 6.58 -7.92 -4.28
N THR A 18 6.17 -9.03 -4.87
CA THR A 18 6.69 -9.51 -6.14
C THR A 18 5.69 -9.10 -7.20
N THR A 19 6.15 -8.34 -8.19
CA THR A 19 5.35 -7.94 -9.35
C THR A 19 5.04 -9.15 -10.24
N ALA A 20 4.02 -9.06 -11.09
CA ALA A 20 3.69 -10.09 -12.06
C ALA A 20 4.83 -10.35 -13.06
N GLY A 21 5.72 -9.37 -13.28
CA GLY A 21 6.98 -9.54 -14.03
C GLY A 21 8.10 -10.25 -13.26
N GLY A 22 7.87 -10.68 -12.01
CA GLY A 22 8.85 -11.40 -11.19
C GLY A 22 9.83 -10.49 -10.43
N ARG A 23 9.78 -9.17 -10.62
CA ARG A 23 10.61 -8.20 -9.88
C ARG A 23 10.11 -8.03 -8.45
N GLN A 24 11.02 -8.09 -7.47
CA GLN A 24 10.73 -7.67 -6.10
C GLN A 24 10.76 -6.14 -5.95
N VAL A 25 9.79 -5.61 -5.22
CA VAL A 25 9.64 -4.19 -4.93
C VAL A 25 9.41 -4.00 -3.43
N VAL A 26 10.13 -3.03 -2.86
CA VAL A 26 9.93 -2.53 -1.50
C VAL A 26 9.07 -1.28 -1.60
N PHE A 27 8.07 -1.15 -0.74
CA PHE A 27 7.17 0.00 -0.75
C PHE A 27 6.83 0.48 0.66
N ALA A 28 6.52 1.77 0.77
CA ALA A 28 5.97 2.39 1.96
C ALA A 28 4.98 3.48 1.53
N LEU A 29 3.71 3.31 1.92
CA LEU A 29 2.63 4.29 1.74
C LEU A 29 2.33 4.91 3.10
N ILE A 30 2.30 6.23 3.17
CA ILE A 30 1.98 6.99 4.37
C ILE A 30 0.90 8.00 4.00
N VAL A 31 -0.22 7.96 4.72
CA VAL A 31 -1.33 8.89 4.55
C VAL A 31 -1.60 9.57 5.89
N ASN A 32 -1.46 10.89 5.90
CA ASN A 32 -1.67 11.74 7.07
C ASN A 32 -3.00 12.50 6.96
N SER A 33 -3.58 12.85 8.11
CA SER A 33 -4.72 13.77 8.21
C SER A 33 -5.94 13.37 7.36
N ASP A 34 -6.29 12.08 7.40
CA ASP A 34 -7.38 11.53 6.59
C ASP A 34 -8.75 11.65 7.28
N PRO A 35 -9.71 12.42 6.73
CA PRO A 35 -11.08 12.51 7.25
C PRO A 35 -12.01 11.38 6.77
N VAL A 36 -11.61 10.56 5.77
CA VAL A 36 -12.47 9.50 5.18
C VAL A 36 -11.74 8.14 5.15
N PRO A 37 -11.68 7.45 6.30
CA PRO A 37 -10.96 6.20 6.49
C PRO A 37 -11.16 5.09 5.44
N PRO A 38 -12.39 4.79 4.97
CA PRO A 38 -12.60 3.65 4.07
C PRO A 38 -12.08 3.92 2.65
N ALA A 39 -12.21 5.16 2.16
CA ALA A 39 -11.77 5.53 0.82
C ALA A 39 -10.25 5.47 0.71
N VAL A 40 -9.54 5.89 1.76
CA VAL A 40 -8.08 5.82 1.80
C VAL A 40 -7.57 4.39 1.86
N ILE A 41 -8.22 3.50 2.62
CA ILE A 41 -7.86 2.08 2.63
C ILE A 41 -8.02 1.49 1.21
N ALA A 42 -9.16 1.72 0.56
CA ALA A 42 -9.40 1.24 -0.80
C ALA A 42 -8.38 1.81 -1.81
N ALA A 43 -8.00 3.08 -1.68
CA ALA A 43 -6.98 3.69 -2.52
C ALA A 43 -5.59 3.06 -2.30
N MET A 44 -5.19 2.82 -1.05
CA MET A 44 -3.93 2.16 -0.71
C MET A 44 -3.88 0.73 -1.25
N ASP A 45 -4.98 -0.02 -1.13
CA ASP A 45 -5.10 -1.37 -1.68
C ASP A 45 -5.01 -1.38 -3.21
N ASN A 46 -5.67 -0.43 -3.88
CA ASN A 46 -5.59 -0.27 -5.33
C ASN A 46 -4.16 -0.01 -5.81
N VAL A 47 -3.42 0.87 -5.13
CA VAL A 47 -2.02 1.16 -5.46
C VAL A 47 -1.16 -0.10 -5.32
N VAL A 48 -1.33 -0.86 -4.24
CA VAL A 48 -0.61 -2.14 -4.05
C VAL A 48 -0.97 -3.17 -5.12
N SER A 49 -2.25 -3.27 -5.49
CA SER A 49 -2.72 -4.15 -6.55
C SER A 49 -2.13 -3.77 -7.92
N THR A 50 -2.10 -2.49 -8.27
CA THR A 50 -1.48 -2.00 -9.50
C THR A 50 0.03 -2.30 -9.53
N MET A 51 0.74 -2.08 -8.42
CA MET A 51 2.16 -2.43 -8.32
C MET A 51 2.37 -3.95 -8.51
N ALA A 52 1.53 -4.78 -7.90
CA ALA A 52 1.59 -6.23 -8.04
C ALA A 52 1.29 -6.69 -9.48
N ALA A 53 0.39 -6.03 -10.20
CA ALA A 53 0.05 -6.37 -11.58
C ALA A 53 1.10 -5.93 -12.61
N SER A 54 2.06 -5.06 -12.22
CA SER A 54 3.11 -4.58 -13.12
C SER A 54 3.94 -5.72 -13.72
N ARG A 55 4.24 -5.62 -15.01
CA ARG A 55 5.01 -6.61 -15.79
C ARG A 55 6.20 -5.97 -16.53
N GLY A 56 6.69 -4.84 -16.00
CA GLY A 56 7.79 -4.08 -16.61
C GLY A 56 8.98 -4.93 -17.02
#